data_AF-A0A5C4TGU2-F1
#
_entry.id   AF-A0A5C4TGU2-F1
#
_cell.length_a   1.000
_cell.length_b   1.000
_cell.length_c   1.000
_cell.angle_alpha   90.00
_cell.angle_beta   90.00
_cell.angle_gamma   90.00
#
_symmetry.space_group_name_H-M   'P 1'
#
loop_
_entity.id
_entity.type
_entity.pdbx_description
1 polymer ?
#
loop_
_entity_poly.entity_id
_entity_poly.type
_entity_poly.pdbx_seq_one_letter_code
_entity_poly.pdbx_strand_id
1 'polypeptide(L)'
;MVFDDLKLPRSPGTPEPDKWGGKVTSLEALLELNPDHIVLMADSDQNVLQQSKIWSGLQAVKAGNIYKLSSIRNYNEAFTALGKKALSEQWPPKL
;
A
#
# COMPACT_ATOMS: atom_id res chain seq x y z
N MET A 1 7.76 1.74 -8.62
CA MET A 1 8.45 2.21 -7.38
C MET A 1 8.45 1.17 -6.28
N VAL A 2 7.32 0.86 -5.62
CA VAL A 2 7.29 -0.07 -4.48
C VAL A 2 7.92 -1.42 -4.81
N PHE A 3 7.57 -2.00 -5.96
CA PHE A 3 8.13 -3.29 -6.39
C PHE A 3 9.42 -3.13 -7.20
N ASP A 4 9.49 -2.14 -8.09
CA ASP A 4 10.62 -2.02 -9.02
C ASP A 4 11.85 -1.33 -8.43
N ASP A 5 11.66 -0.30 -7.60
CA ASP A 5 12.73 0.52 -7.06
C ASP A 5 13.14 -0.01 -5.67
N LEU A 6 12.17 -0.31 -4.79
CA LEU A 6 12.45 -0.87 -3.45
C LEU A 6 12.62 -2.39 -3.42
N LYS A 7 12.39 -3.08 -4.55
CA LYS A 7 12.56 -4.55 -4.71
C LYS A 7 11.74 -5.38 -3.72
N LEU A 8 10.62 -4.85 -3.24
CA LEU A 8 9.73 -5.60 -2.36
C LEU A 8 8.95 -6.65 -3.16
N PRO A 9 8.73 -7.86 -2.60
CA PRO A 9 7.89 -8.85 -3.24
C PRO A 9 6.40 -8.45 -3.16
N ARG A 10 5.62 -8.87 -4.16
CA ARG A 10 4.16 -8.84 -4.08
C ARG A 10 3.67 -10.01 -3.25
N SER A 11 2.57 -9.85 -2.51
CA SER A 11 1.90 -10.98 -1.86
C SER A 11 1.48 -12.02 -2.90
N PRO A 12 1.63 -13.33 -2.62
CA PRO A 12 1.18 -14.38 -3.52
C PRO A 12 -0.30 -14.20 -3.92
N GLY A 13 -0.60 -14.38 -5.20
CA GLY A 13 -1.97 -14.24 -5.71
C GLY A 13 -2.42 -12.79 -5.99
N THR A 14 -1.54 -11.79 -5.77
CA THR A 14 -1.86 -10.40 -6.18
C THR A 14 -2.15 -10.36 -7.68
N PRO A 15 -3.33 -9.89 -8.12
CA PRO A 15 -3.69 -9.85 -9.53
C PRO A 15 -2.84 -8.82 -10.28
N GLU A 16 -2.63 -9.07 -11.58
CA GLU A 16 -2.07 -8.04 -12.45
C GLU A 16 -3.04 -6.84 -12.55
N PRO A 17 -2.51 -5.60 -12.63
CA PRO A 17 -3.33 -4.41 -12.67
C PRO A 17 -4.12 -4.30 -13.99
N ASP A 18 -5.29 -3.67 -13.95
CA ASP A 18 -5.99 -3.26 -15.16
C ASP A 18 -5.25 -2.09 -15.85
N LYS A 19 -5.69 -1.69 -17.05
CA LYS A 19 -5.04 -0.65 -17.88
C LYS A 19 -4.80 0.69 -17.17
N TRP A 20 -5.57 1.01 -16.13
CA TRP A 20 -5.46 2.24 -15.35
C TRP A 20 -4.52 2.14 -14.13
N GLY A 21 -3.84 0.99 -13.95
CA GLY A 21 -2.78 0.82 -12.96
C GLY A 21 -3.20 0.19 -11.63
N GLY A 22 -4.43 -0.32 -11.51
CA GLY A 22 -4.92 -1.02 -10.33
C GLY A 22 -5.98 -2.07 -10.66
N LYS A 23 -6.36 -2.88 -9.67
CA LYS A 23 -7.48 -3.82 -9.75
C LYS A 23 -8.47 -3.52 -8.63
N VAL A 24 -9.73 -3.28 -8.96
CA VAL A 24 -10.78 -3.15 -7.93
C VAL A 24 -10.92 -4.50 -7.23
N THR A 25 -10.86 -4.49 -5.90
CA THR A 25 -10.92 -5.69 -5.06
C THR A 25 -11.85 -5.48 -3.87
N SER A 26 -12.22 -6.57 -3.20
CA SER A 26 -13.01 -6.54 -1.95
C SER A 26 -12.11 -6.66 -0.71
N LEU A 27 -12.68 -6.40 0.47
CA LEU A 27 -11.97 -6.58 1.74
C LEU A 27 -11.73 -8.06 2.07
N GLU A 28 -12.65 -8.93 1.67
CA GLU A 28 -12.55 -10.39 1.84
C GLU A 28 -11.39 -10.96 1.03
N ALA A 29 -11.18 -10.46 -0.19
CA ALA A 29 -10.03 -10.86 -1.00
C ALA A 29 -8.69 -10.52 -0.32
N LEU A 30 -8.63 -9.48 0.51
CA LEU A 30 -7.43 -9.18 1.31
C LEU A 30 -7.15 -10.24 2.39
N LEU A 31 -8.18 -10.94 2.88
CA LEU A 31 -7.98 -12.07 3.79
C LEU A 31 -7.34 -13.26 3.07
N GLU A 32 -7.71 -13.51 1.83
CA GLU A 32 -7.13 -14.59 1.02
C GLU A 32 -5.68 -14.29 0.65
N LEU A 33 -5.37 -13.03 0.31
CA LEU A 33 -4.01 -12.58 0.01
C LEU A 33 -3.10 -12.55 1.26
N ASN A 34 -3.70 -12.40 2.45
CA ASN A 34 -3.06 -12.36 3.76
C ASN A 34 -1.66 -11.68 3.76
N PRO A 35 -1.56 -10.39 3.39
CA PRO A 35 -0.28 -9.72 3.29
C PRO A 35 0.37 -9.48 4.67
N ASP A 36 1.70 -9.55 4.73
CA ASP A 36 2.47 -9.21 5.93
C ASP A 36 2.59 -7.69 6.14
N HIS A 37 2.59 -6.92 5.04
CA HIS A 37 2.68 -5.46 5.03
C HIS A 37 1.67 -4.88 4.03
N ILE A 38 1.08 -3.73 4.36
CA ILE A 38 0.16 -3.01 3.45
C ILE A 38 0.67 -1.60 3.21
N VAL A 39 0.82 -1.26 1.93
CA VAL A 39 1.00 0.12 1.48
C VAL A 39 -0.37 0.71 1.19
N LEU A 40 -0.83 1.63 2.05
CA LEU A 40 -2.15 2.24 1.93
C LEU A 40 -2.03 3.65 1.38
N MET A 41 -2.54 3.87 0.17
CA MET A 41 -2.68 5.22 -0.35
C MET A 41 -3.96 5.86 0.21
N ALA A 42 -3.81 6.83 1.10
CA ALA A 42 -4.92 7.56 1.73
C ALA A 42 -4.44 8.91 2.26
N ASP A 43 -5.25 9.95 2.05
CA ASP A 43 -4.96 11.30 2.55
C ASP A 43 -5.50 11.54 3.97
N SER A 44 -6.42 10.70 4.44
CA SER A 44 -7.03 10.79 5.77
C SER A 44 -6.83 9.50 6.56
N ASP A 45 -6.55 9.67 7.85
CA ASP A 45 -6.50 8.59 8.84
C ASP A 45 -7.88 8.05 9.20
N GLN A 46 -8.93 8.80 8.88
CA GLN A 46 -10.32 8.33 8.93
C GLN A 46 -10.75 7.95 7.53
N ASN A 47 -10.92 6.65 7.28
CA ASN A 47 -11.50 6.12 6.06
C ASN A 47 -12.52 5.02 6.39
N VAL A 48 -13.05 4.35 5.38
CA VAL A 48 -14.09 3.32 5.56
C VAL A 48 -13.53 2.02 6.15
N LEU A 49 -12.22 1.80 6.11
CA LEU A 49 -11.59 0.56 6.55
C LEU A 49 -11.54 0.44 8.08
N GLN A 50 -11.45 1.56 8.81
CA GLN A 50 -11.35 1.58 10.27
C GLN A 50 -12.61 0.99 10.95
N GLN A 51 -13.76 1.05 10.28
CA GLN A 51 -15.01 0.47 10.77
C GLN A 51 -15.14 -1.02 10.45
N SER A 52 -14.26 -1.57 9.62
CA SER A 52 -14.31 -2.96 9.18
C SER A 52 -13.63 -3.91 10.17
N LYS A 53 -14.39 -4.93 10.60
CA LYS A 53 -13.85 -6.06 11.38
C LYS A 53 -12.88 -6.92 10.57
N ILE A 54 -13.08 -6.98 9.24
CA ILE A 54 -12.18 -7.71 8.34
C ILE A 54 -10.83 -7.01 8.31
N TRP A 55 -10.83 -5.68 8.09
CA TRP A 55 -9.61 -4.88 8.07
C TRP A 55 -8.82 -5.00 9.38
N SER A 56 -9.47 -4.75 10.52
CA SER A 56 -8.82 -4.90 11.85
C SER A 56 -8.42 -6.35 12.17
N GLY A 57 -8.97 -7.32 11.45
CA GLY A 57 -8.62 -8.74 11.56
C GLY A 57 -7.33 -9.15 10.85
N LEU A 58 -6.86 -8.38 9.87
CA LEU A 58 -5.67 -8.69 9.07
C LEU A 58 -4.39 -8.70 9.93
N GLN A 59 -3.47 -9.61 9.62
CA GLN A 59 -2.20 -9.73 10.35
C GLN A 59 -1.35 -8.46 10.22
N ALA A 60 -1.22 -7.89 9.01
CA ALA A 60 -0.53 -6.62 8.80
C ALA A 60 -1.10 -5.48 9.66
N VAL A 61 -2.43 -5.43 9.83
CA VAL A 61 -3.08 -4.37 10.63
C VAL A 61 -2.81 -4.57 12.11
N LYS A 62 -2.92 -5.80 12.61
CA LYS A 62 -2.62 -6.14 14.01
C LYS A 62 -1.14 -5.93 14.36
N ALA A 63 -0.24 -6.20 13.42
CA ALA A 63 1.20 -6.02 13.58
C ALA A 63 1.64 -4.55 13.44
N GLY A 64 0.75 -3.65 13.01
CA GLY A 64 1.11 -2.24 12.76
C GLY A 64 1.89 -2.01 11.47
N ASN A 65 1.91 -2.97 10.55
CA ASN A 65 2.66 -2.94 9.29
C ASN A 65 1.88 -2.22 8.18
N ILE A 66 1.28 -1.07 8.51
CA ILE A 66 0.51 -0.24 7.57
C ILE A 66 1.29 1.03 7.24
N TYR A 67 1.74 1.14 6.00
CA TYR A 67 2.56 2.25 5.53
C TYR A 67 1.72 3.17 4.66
N LYS A 68 1.37 4.34 5.19
CA LYS A 68 0.53 5.31 4.49
C LYS A 68 1.32 6.16 3.50
N LEU A 69 0.76 6.33 2.31
CA LEU A 69 1.25 7.25 1.29
C LEU A 69 0.11 8.20 0.92
N SER A 70 0.35 9.51 0.92
CA SER A 70 -0.67 10.47 0.48
C SER A 70 -0.75 10.48 -1.04
N SER A 71 -1.93 10.78 -1.58
CA SER A 71 -2.16 10.90 -3.03
C SER A 71 -1.21 11.93 -3.64
N ILE A 72 -1.01 13.07 -2.96
CA ILE A 72 -0.09 14.12 -3.39
C ILE A 72 1.34 13.58 -3.53
N ARG A 73 1.85 12.84 -2.54
CA ARG A 73 3.20 12.26 -2.63
C ARG A 73 3.29 11.23 -3.73
N ASN A 74 2.30 10.34 -3.85
CA ASN A 74 2.32 9.35 -4.93
C ASN A 74 2.32 10.01 -6.32
N TYR A 75 1.39 10.92 -6.59
CA TYR A 75 1.23 11.51 -7.92
C TYR A 75 2.34 12.51 -8.29
N ASN A 76 2.88 13.26 -7.32
CA ASN A 76 3.89 14.28 -7.62
C ASN A 76 5.32 13.75 -7.50
N GLU A 77 5.55 12.78 -6.63
CA GLU A 77 6.92 12.37 -6.27
C GLU A 77 7.30 11.01 -6.86
N ALA A 78 6.37 10.06 -7.02
CA ALA A 78 6.74 8.71 -7.46
C ALA A 78 7.17 8.62 -8.95
N PHE A 79 6.99 9.68 -9.74
CA PHE A 79 7.22 9.68 -11.20
C PHE A 79 8.48 10.43 -11.65
N THR A 80 9.06 11.30 -10.82
CA THR A 80 10.27 12.07 -11.17
C THR A 80 11.50 11.55 -10.42
N ALA A 81 12.71 11.70 -10.97
CA ALA A 81 13.92 11.19 -10.31
C ALA A 81 14.15 11.81 -8.92
N LEU A 82 13.95 13.13 -8.79
CA LEU A 82 14.07 13.83 -7.52
C LEU A 82 12.93 13.45 -6.55
N GLY A 83 11.71 13.33 -7.05
CA GLY A 83 10.57 12.90 -6.25
C GLY A 83 10.76 11.48 -5.71
N LYS A 84 11.19 10.53 -6.55
CA LYS A 84 11.47 9.15 -6.13
C LYS A 84 12.54 9.10 -5.05
N LYS A 85 13.62 9.88 -5.22
CA LYS A 85 14.67 9.99 -4.21
C LYS A 85 14.11 10.49 -2.87
N ALA A 86 13.40 11.63 -2.90
CA ALA A 86 12.79 12.21 -1.70
C ALA A 86 11.82 11.24 -1.02
N LEU A 87 11.01 10.53 -1.81
CA LEU A 87 10.05 9.56 -1.30
C LEU A 87 10.75 8.34 -0.67
N SER A 88 11.81 7.83 -1.29
CA SER A 88 12.58 6.69 -0.78
C SER A 88 13.30 6.98 0.54
N GLU A 89 13.74 8.23 0.74
CA GLU A 89 14.40 8.67 1.97
C GLU A 89 13.41 8.79 3.16
N GLN A 90 12.14 9.02 2.87
CA GLN A 90 11.10 9.27 3.89
C GLN A 90 10.18 8.07 4.11
N TRP A 91 10.11 7.17 3.11
CA TRP A 91 9.15 6.08 3.07
C TRP A 91 9.74 4.86 2.34
N PRO A 92 9.57 3.65 2.91
CA PRO A 92 8.87 3.35 4.15
C PRO A 92 9.74 3.65 5.39
N PRO A 93 9.15 4.16 6.49
CA PRO A 93 9.88 4.63 7.68
C PRO A 93 10.69 3.55 8.42
N LYS A 94 10.46 2.26 8.13
CA LYS A 94 11.28 1.06 8.38
C LYS A 94 10.45 -0.17 7.96
N LEU A 95 10.95 -0.95 7.00
CA LEU A 95 10.46 -2.30 6.68
C LEU A 95 11.34 -3.34 7.38
#